data_AF-A0A2K4HL61-F1
#
_entry.id   AF-A0A2K4HL61-F1
#
_cell.length_a   1.000
_cell.length_b   1.000
_cell.length_c   1.000
_cell.angle_alpha   90.00
_cell.angle_beta   90.00
_cell.angle_gamma   90.00
#
_symmetry.space_group_name_H-M   'P 1'
#
loop_
_entity.id
_entity.type
_entity.pdbx_description
1 polymer ?
#
loop_
_entity_poly.entity_id
_entity_poly.type
_entity_poly.pdbx_seq_one_letter_code
_entity_poly.pdbx_strand_id
1 'polypeptide(L)'
;GATFANIMAGFGCRLLAYAPFPNPQIQAQGAHYVSLPELLAQAQIISLHCPLTADSKHLINARSLAQMQPGAMLINTGRGGL
;
A
#
# COMPACT_ATOMS: atom_id res chain seq x y z
N GLY A 1 1.37 9.03 -0.71
CA GLY A 1 2.48 8.11 -0.99
C GLY A 1 3.68 8.46 -0.15
N ALA A 2 4.63 9.22 -0.71
CA ALA A 2 5.90 9.54 -0.04
C ALA A 2 5.77 10.24 1.32
N THR A 3 4.85 11.20 1.47
CA THR A 3 4.58 11.84 2.77
C THR A 3 4.09 10.86 3.82
N PHE A 4 3.18 9.95 3.44
CA PHE A 4 2.68 8.90 4.33
C PHE A 4 3.80 7.94 4.74
N ALA A 5 4.61 7.48 3.78
CA ALA A 5 5.77 6.64 4.06
C ALA A 5 6.74 7.30 5.06
N ASN A 6 7.02 8.60 4.90
CA ASN A 6 7.86 9.36 5.84
C ASN A 6 7.27 9.42 7.25
N ILE A 7 5.96 9.63 7.38
CA ILE A 7 5.27 9.64 8.68
C ILE A 7 5.35 8.27 9.32
N MET A 8 5.05 7.20 8.57
CA MET A 8 5.09 5.83 9.07
C MET A 8 6.52 5.37 9.44
N ALA A 9 7.54 5.88 8.74
CA ALA A 9 8.94 5.70 9.14
C ALA A 9 9.20 6.29 10.53
N GLY A 10 8.65 7.48 10.82
CA GLY A 10 8.73 8.13 12.13
C GLY A 10 8.02 7.34 13.24
N PHE A 11 6.98 6.59 12.91
CA PHE A 11 6.33 5.63 13.81
C PHE A 11 7.11 4.31 13.99
N GLY A 12 8.25 4.13 13.31
CA GLY A 12 9.06 2.92 13.37
C GLY A 12 8.48 1.74 12.60
N CYS A 13 7.57 1.98 11.65
CA CYS A 13 6.99 0.91 10.85
C CYS A 13 7.99 0.33 9.83
N ARG A 14 7.93 -0.98 9.61
CA ARG A 14 8.52 -1.60 8.42
C ARG A 14 7.72 -1.16 7.19
N LEU A 15 8.40 -0.52 6.24
CA LEU A 15 7.77 0.03 5.04
C LEU A 15 7.78 -0.98 3.88
N LEU A 16 6.59 -1.32 3.39
CA LEU A 16 6.37 -2.04 2.14
C LEU A 16 5.66 -1.12 1.15
N ALA A 17 6.04 -1.19 -0.12
CA ALA A 17 5.42 -0.39 -1.18
C ALA A 17 5.11 -1.24 -2.42
N TYR A 18 4.01 -0.90 -3.09
CA TYR A 18 3.68 -1.42 -4.42
C TYR A 18 3.37 -0.23 -5.33
N ALA A 19 4.06 -0.16 -6.47
CA ALA A 19 3.74 0.76 -7.55
C ALA A 19 4.26 0.18 -8.87
N PRO A 20 3.57 0.42 -10.00
CA PRO A 20 4.08 0.05 -11.32
C PRO A 20 5.46 0.67 -11.62
N PHE A 21 5.70 1.88 -11.11
CA PHE A 21 6.96 2.61 -11.23
C PHE A 21 7.47 2.96 -9.83
N PRO A 22 8.55 2.32 -9.34
CA PRO A 22 9.11 2.63 -8.03
C PRO A 22 9.55 4.09 -7.91
N ASN A 23 9.26 4.68 -6.75
CA ASN A 23 9.70 6.03 -6.40
C ASN A 23 11.00 5.96 -5.58
N PRO A 24 12.12 6.51 -6.08
CA PRO A 24 13.41 6.51 -5.38
C PRO A 24 13.39 7.17 -3.99
N GLN A 25 12.55 8.19 -3.78
CA GLN A 25 12.42 8.85 -2.49
C GLN A 25 11.84 7.92 -1.43
N ILE A 26 10.88 7.06 -1.82
CA ILE A 26 10.29 6.06 -0.93
C ILE A 26 11.30 4.94 -0.63
N GLN A 27 12.09 4.53 -1.63
CA GLN A 27 13.17 3.56 -1.41
C GLN A 27 14.26 4.10 -0.47
N ALA A 28 14.63 5.39 -0.62
CA ALA A 28 15.61 6.04 0.24
C ALA A 28 15.15 6.13 1.72
N GLN A 29 13.83 6.07 1.97
CA GLN A 29 13.26 5.97 3.32
C GLN A 29 13.30 4.53 3.90
N GLY A 30 13.89 3.58 3.18
CA GLY A 30 13.99 2.18 3.60
C GLY A 30 12.79 1.32 3.22
N ALA A 31 11.90 1.80 2.33
CA ALA A 31 10.78 0.99 1.87
C ALA A 31 11.19 -0.09 0.88
N HIS A 32 10.67 -1.29 1.08
CA HIS A 32 10.86 -2.42 0.18
C HIS A 32 9.71 -2.45 -0.83
N TYR A 33 10.04 -2.38 -2.13
CA TYR A 33 9.07 -2.61 -3.19
C TYR A 33 8.83 -4.10 -3.35
N VAL A 34 7.56 -4.50 -3.24
CA VAL A 34 7.12 -5.90 -3.28
C VAL A 34 5.92 -6.03 -4.23
N SER A 35 5.53 -7.26 -4.56
CA SER A 35 4.29 -7.49 -5.31
C SER A 35 3.05 -7.11 -4.47
N LEU A 36 1.93 -6.79 -5.13
CA LEU A 36 0.69 -6.50 -4.40
C LEU A 36 0.24 -7.67 -3.50
N PRO A 37 0.27 -8.95 -3.94
CA PRO A 37 -0.04 -10.08 -3.06
C PRO A 37 0.87 -10.16 -1.83
N GLU A 38 2.17 -9.94 -2.00
CA GLU A 38 3.12 -9.91 -0.88
C GLU A 38 2.83 -8.77 0.10
N LEU A 39 2.49 -7.58 -0.41
CA LEU A 39 2.12 -6.43 0.41
C LEU A 39 0.87 -6.75 1.23
N LEU A 40 -0.18 -7.26 0.60
CA LEU A 40 -1.44 -7.60 1.26
C LEU A 40 -1.24 -8.65 2.35
N ALA A 41 -0.43 -9.69 2.10
CA ALA A 41 -0.17 -10.76 3.05
C ALA A 41 0.68 -10.36 4.27
N GLN A 42 1.52 -9.32 4.14
CA GLN A 42 2.46 -8.91 5.18
C GLN A 42 2.05 -7.64 5.95
N ALA A 43 1.26 -6.75 5.33
CA ALA A 43 0.96 -5.45 5.90
C ALA A 43 -0.22 -5.50 6.90
N GLN A 44 0.02 -4.94 8.09
CA GLN A 44 -1.01 -4.74 9.13
C GLN A 44 -1.77 -3.42 8.93
N ILE A 45 -1.15 -2.43 8.27
CA ILE A 45 -1.75 -1.15 7.91
C ILE A 45 -1.49 -0.93 6.42
N ILE A 46 -2.54 -0.81 5.63
CA ILE A 46 -2.50 -0.61 4.19
C ILE A 46 -3.17 0.73 3.88
N SER A 47 -2.45 1.62 3.19
CA SER A 47 -2.99 2.93 2.78
C SER A 47 -2.89 3.10 1.27
N LEU A 48 -4.02 3.42 0.63
CA LEU A 48 -4.11 3.58 -0.83
C LEU A 48 -3.73 5.00 -1.25
N HIS A 49 -2.68 5.11 -2.05
CA HIS A 49 -2.16 6.38 -2.57
C HIS A 49 -1.88 6.31 -4.07
N CYS A 50 -2.87 5.88 -4.85
CA CYS A 50 -2.80 5.77 -6.29
C CYS A 50 -4.04 6.39 -6.95
N PRO A 51 -3.94 6.83 -8.22
CA PRO A 51 -5.10 7.25 -8.99
C PRO A 51 -6.01 6.06 -9.31
N LEU A 52 -7.30 6.34 -9.51
CA LEU A 52 -8.25 5.38 -10.07
C LEU A 52 -8.05 5.32 -11.59
N THR A 53 -7.64 4.17 -12.10
CA THR A 53 -7.48 3.83 -13.52
C THR A 53 -8.27 2.57 -13.84
N ALA A 54 -8.23 2.10 -15.09
CA ALA A 54 -8.81 0.80 -15.44
C ALA A 54 -8.15 -0.35 -14.65
N ASP A 55 -6.83 -0.28 -14.46
CA ASP A 55 -6.05 -1.33 -13.79
C ASP A 55 -6.17 -1.29 -12.27
N SER A 56 -6.43 -0.11 -11.68
CA SER A 56 -6.60 0.04 -10.22
C SER A 56 -8.06 0.05 -9.77
N LYS A 57 -9.02 -0.11 -10.68
CA LYS A 57 -10.43 -0.24 -10.33
C LYS A 57 -10.67 -1.57 -9.62
N HIS A 58 -11.25 -1.52 -8.42
CA HIS A 58 -11.41 -2.67 -7.54
C HIS A 58 -10.07 -3.39 -7.28
N LEU A 59 -8.99 -2.63 -7.17
CA LEU A 59 -7.70 -3.11 -6.67
C LEU A 59 -7.89 -3.78 -5.31
N ILE A 60 -8.74 -3.19 -4.46
CA ILE A 60 -9.27 -3.83 -3.28
C ILE A 60 -10.65 -4.44 -3.59
N ASN A 61 -10.69 -5.77 -3.67
CA ASN A 61 -11.87 -6.59 -3.92
C ASN A 61 -11.91 -7.80 -2.96
N ALA A 62 -12.90 -8.69 -3.12
CA ALA A 62 -13.03 -9.87 -2.26
C ALA A 62 -11.76 -10.75 -2.22
N ARG A 63 -11.07 -10.90 -3.35
CA ARG A 63 -9.85 -11.72 -3.45
C ARG A 63 -8.64 -11.05 -2.79
N SER A 64 -8.50 -9.72 -2.90
CA SER A 64 -7.41 -9.00 -2.23
C SER A 64 -7.67 -8.90 -0.73
N LEU A 65 -8.91 -8.68 -0.31
CA LEU A 65 -9.31 -8.68 1.11
C LEU A 65 -9.03 -10.04 1.75
N ALA A 66 -9.26 -11.15 1.04
CA ALA A 66 -8.93 -12.49 1.52
C ALA A 66 -7.42 -12.76 1.67
N GLN A 67 -6.55 -11.94 1.05
CA GLN A 67 -5.09 -12.03 1.19
C GLN A 67 -4.56 -11.16 2.33
N MET A 68 -5.38 -10.24 2.87
CA MET A 68 -4.97 -9.37 3.97
C MET A 68 -4.89 -10.14 5.28
N GLN A 69 -4.04 -9.68 6.18
CA GLN A 69 -3.98 -10.23 7.53
C GLN A 69 -5.31 -10.01 8.27
N PRO A 70 -5.81 -10.99 9.04
CA PRO A 70 -6.95 -10.77 9.93
C PRO A 70 -6.70 -9.59 10.88
N GLY A 71 -7.62 -8.64 10.91
CA GLY A 71 -7.48 -7.42 11.73
C GLY A 71 -6.63 -6.31 11.09
N ALA A 72 -6.15 -6.48 9.85
CA ALA A 72 -5.45 -5.41 9.15
C ALA A 72 -6.33 -4.15 8.96
N MET A 73 -5.71 -2.98 9.07
CA MET A 73 -6.34 -1.69 8.85
C MET A 73 -6.16 -1.28 7.38
N LEU A 74 -7.27 -1.03 6.68
CA LEU A 74 -7.28 -0.46 5.33
C LEU A 74 -7.71 1.01 5.39
N ILE A 75 -6.89 1.89 4.83
CA ILE A 75 -7.12 3.33 4.74
C ILE A 75 -7.21 3.72 3.26
N ASN A 76 -8.34 4.32 2.85
CA ASN A 76 -8.50 4.86 1.51
C ASN A 76 -8.88 6.35 1.59
N THR A 77 -7.91 7.22 1.31
CA THR A 77 -8.13 8.67 1.15
C THR A 77 -8.12 9.08 -0.33
N GLY A 78 -8.18 8.13 -1.26
CA GLY A 78 -8.08 8.34 -2.71
C GLY A 78 -9.45 8.43 -3.38
N ARG A 79 -9.88 7.33 -4.00
CA ARG A 79 -11.17 7.20 -4.69
C ARG A 79 -11.85 5.92 -4.23
N GLY A 80 -13.18 5.97 -4.05
CA GLY A 80 -13.96 4.82 -3.58
C GLY A 80 -14.05 3.64 -4.57
N GLY A 81 -13.65 3.84 -5.84
CA GLY A 81 -13.58 2.77 -6.83
C GLY A 81 -12.26 1.99 -6.84
N LEU A 82 -11.31 2.33 -5.96
CA LEU A 82 -10.07 1.58 -5.74
C LEU A 82 -10.36 0.29 -4.96
#